data_AF-A0A5N7A1M9-F1
#
_entry.id   AF-A0A5N7A1M9-F1
#
_cell.length_a   1.000
_cell.length_b   1.000
_cell.length_c   1.000
_cell.angle_alpha   90.00
_cell.angle_beta   90.00
_cell.angle_gamma   90.00
#
_symmetry.space_group_name_H-M   'P 1'
#
loop_
_entity.id
_entity.type
_entity.pdbx_description
1 polymer ?
#
loop_
_entity_poly.entity_id
_entity_poly.type
_entity_poly.pdbx_seq_one_letter_code
_entity_poly.pdbx_strand_id
1 'polypeptide(L)'
;MLYDDSLRELPIRQLCSKLVGLHTFKDHRFRIVPERAGEDLDDICRAFGSCLVLMHLKDIYERYSGDDAEDDERYSDERILSFLQKFTDEYGAYIESLSDEKVFEILGVIEDPKFGWMLSELRKRCTKSTLGER
;
A
#
# COMPACT_ATOMS: atom_id res chain seq x y z
N MET A 1 -8.99 -27.88 -11.54
CA MET A 1 -9.17 -26.58 -12.21
C MET A 1 -8.84 -25.51 -11.17
N LEU A 2 -7.60 -25.01 -11.20
CA LEU A 2 -7.23 -23.79 -10.47
C LEU A 2 -7.93 -22.66 -11.23
N TYR A 3 -8.96 -22.07 -10.62
CA TYR A 3 -9.48 -20.82 -11.14
C TYR A 3 -8.34 -19.81 -11.08
N ASP A 4 -8.14 -19.08 -12.18
CA ASP A 4 -7.12 -18.05 -12.29
C ASP A 4 -7.39 -17.00 -11.19
N ASP A 5 -6.64 -17.07 -10.09
CA ASP A 5 -6.86 -16.25 -8.89
C ASP A 5 -6.81 -14.74 -9.23
N SER A 6 -6.13 -14.40 -10.32
CA SER A 6 -6.09 -13.04 -10.88
C SER A 6 -7.49 -12.49 -11.24
N LEU A 7 -8.40 -13.32 -11.76
CA LEU A 7 -9.77 -12.91 -12.11
C LEU A 7 -10.67 -12.79 -10.88
N ARG A 8 -10.42 -13.59 -9.83
CA ARG A 8 -11.16 -13.50 -8.55
C ARG A 8 -10.78 -12.25 -7.76
N GLU A 9 -9.54 -11.81 -7.88
CA GLU A 9 -9.04 -10.60 -7.23
C GLU A 9 -9.39 -9.31 -7.99
N LEU A 10 -9.79 -9.40 -9.26
CA LEU A 10 -10.08 -8.21 -10.08
C LEU A 10 -11.19 -7.30 -9.48
N PRO A 11 -12.32 -7.83 -8.98
CA PRO A 11 -13.30 -7.02 -8.25
C PRO A 11 -12.74 -6.38 -6.97
N ILE A 12 -11.84 -7.08 -6.27
CA ILE A 12 -11.16 -6.55 -5.07
C ILE A 12 -10.29 -5.35 -5.45
N ARG A 13 -9.51 -5.46 -6.53
CA ARG A 13 -8.67 -4.37 -7.05
C ARG A 13 -9.50 -3.14 -7.43
N GLN A 14 -10.62 -3.34 -8.12
CA GLN A 14 -11.54 -2.27 -8.50
C GLN A 14 -12.23 -1.61 -7.30
N LEU A 15 -12.49 -2.38 -6.24
CA LEU A 15 -13.05 -1.84 -5.01
C LEU A 15 -11.98 -1.02 -4.26
N CYS A 16 -10.78 -1.57 -4.07
CA CYS A 16 -9.69 -0.87 -3.39
C CYS A 16 -9.30 0.44 -4.08
N SER A 17 -9.30 0.49 -5.41
CA SER A 17 -9.03 1.73 -6.16
C SER A 17 -10.09 2.81 -5.96
N LYS A 18 -11.32 2.46 -5.55
CA LYS A 18 -12.38 3.43 -5.18
C LYS A 18 -12.29 3.85 -3.71
N LEU A 19 -11.73 3.00 -2.86
CA LEU A 19 -11.61 3.25 -1.42
C LEU A 19 -10.31 3.97 -1.04
N VAL A 20 -9.33 4.00 -1.94
CA VAL A 20 -8.06 4.72 -1.74
C VAL A 20 -8.27 6.23 -1.68
N GLY A 21 -7.37 6.94 -1.00
CA GLY A 21 -7.38 8.38 -0.90
C GLY A 21 -8.12 8.93 0.31
N LEU A 22 -8.33 10.24 0.31
CA LEU A 22 -8.95 10.96 1.42
C LEU A 22 -10.43 11.26 1.11
N HIS A 23 -11.30 10.66 1.90
CA HIS A 23 -12.74 10.81 1.77
C HIS A 23 -13.25 11.89 2.71
N THR A 24 -14.32 12.57 2.29
CA THR A 24 -15.02 13.55 3.12
C THR A 24 -16.47 13.15 3.24
N PHE A 25 -16.96 13.06 4.47
CA PHE A 25 -18.38 12.86 4.74
C PHE A 25 -18.80 13.84 5.83
N LYS A 26 -19.74 14.73 5.47
CA LYS A 26 -20.06 15.93 6.27
C LYS A 26 -18.77 16.74 6.50
N ASP A 27 -18.45 17.05 7.74
CA ASP A 27 -17.26 17.82 8.15
C ASP A 27 -16.08 16.92 8.57
N HIS A 28 -16.17 15.61 8.33
CA HIS A 28 -15.12 14.66 8.69
C HIS A 28 -14.34 14.19 7.47
N ARG A 29 -13.00 14.22 7.59
CA ARG A 29 -12.07 13.68 6.61
C ARG A 29 -11.48 12.38 7.15
N PHE A 30 -11.56 11.32 6.36
CA PHE A 30 -11.08 10.00 6.77
C PHE A 30 -10.45 9.26 5.59
N ARG A 31 -9.57 8.32 5.90
CA ARG A 31 -9.04 7.36 4.93
C ARG A 31 -9.55 5.98 5.28
N ILE A 32 -9.84 5.19 4.26
CA ILE A 32 -10.23 3.79 4.44
C ILE A 32 -8.94 2.98 4.37
N VAL A 33 -8.59 2.31 5.46
CA VAL A 33 -7.40 1.47 5.61
C VAL A 33 -7.85 0.09 6.06
N PRO A 34 -7.08 -0.99 5.79
CA PRO A 34 -7.42 -2.28 6.35
C PRO A 34 -7.36 -2.22 7.88
N GLU A 35 -8.05 -3.15 8.53
CA GLU A 35 -7.87 -3.34 9.97
C GLU A 35 -6.42 -3.72 10.27
N ARG A 36 -5.90 -3.34 11.44
CA ARG A 36 -4.55 -3.76 11.86
C ARG A 36 -4.48 -5.27 11.83
N ALA A 37 -3.44 -5.80 11.20
CA ALA A 37 -3.29 -7.23 11.02
C ALA A 37 -3.23 -7.94 12.38
N GLY A 38 -4.23 -8.76 12.68
CA GLY A 38 -4.18 -9.75 13.76
C GLY A 38 -3.49 -11.04 13.30
N GLU A 39 -3.23 -11.97 14.23
CA GLU A 39 -2.54 -13.24 13.95
C GLU A 39 -3.32 -14.17 12.99
N ASP A 40 -4.62 -13.95 12.78
CA ASP A 40 -5.51 -14.83 12.00
C ASP A 40 -6.15 -14.13 10.78
N LEU A 41 -5.33 -13.55 9.89
CA LEU A 41 -5.82 -13.02 8.62
C LEU A 41 -6.15 -14.14 7.63
N ASP A 42 -7.46 -14.30 7.33
CA ASP A 42 -7.92 -15.15 6.24
C ASP A 42 -7.44 -14.65 4.86
N ASP A 43 -7.53 -15.50 3.84
CA ASP A 43 -7.02 -15.21 2.50
C ASP A 43 -7.69 -13.99 1.85
N ILE A 44 -8.96 -13.72 2.18
CA ILE A 44 -9.72 -12.60 1.62
C ILE A 44 -9.26 -11.29 2.27
N CYS A 45 -9.11 -11.28 3.59
CA CYS A 45 -8.62 -10.14 4.36
C CYS A 45 -7.19 -9.81 3.96
N ARG A 46 -6.36 -10.84 3.73
CA ARG A 46 -5.02 -10.68 3.20
C ARG A 46 -5.04 -10.05 1.81
N ALA A 47 -5.78 -10.62 0.85
CA ALA A 47 -5.84 -10.10 -0.51
C ALA A 47 -6.38 -8.66 -0.57
N PHE A 48 -7.47 -8.38 0.17
CA PHE A 48 -8.07 -7.06 0.24
C PHE A 48 -7.12 -6.05 0.89
N GLY A 49 -6.54 -6.38 2.04
CA GLY A 49 -5.62 -5.53 2.78
C GLY A 49 -4.36 -5.22 1.98
N SER A 50 -3.72 -6.26 1.41
CA SER A 50 -2.56 -6.11 0.51
C SER A 50 -2.88 -5.18 -0.66
N CYS A 51 -4.03 -5.38 -1.31
CA CYS A 51 -4.44 -4.56 -2.43
C CYS A 51 -4.67 -3.09 -2.03
N LEU A 52 -5.39 -2.86 -0.93
CA LEU A 52 -5.69 -1.52 -0.44
C LEU A 52 -4.41 -0.79 -0.01
N VAL A 53 -3.49 -1.48 0.65
CA VAL A 53 -2.16 -0.98 1.05
C VAL A 53 -1.35 -0.53 -0.15
N LEU A 54 -1.24 -1.39 -1.18
CA LEU A 54 -0.50 -1.06 -2.39
C LEU A 54 -1.15 0.11 -3.14
N MET A 55 -2.48 0.19 -3.18
CA MET A 55 -3.19 1.33 -3.77
C MET A 55 -2.90 2.63 -3.01
N HIS A 56 -2.84 2.63 -1.67
CA HIS A 56 -2.43 3.81 -0.90
C HIS A 56 -0.99 4.22 -1.19
N LEU A 57 -0.08 3.25 -1.33
CA LEU A 57 1.30 3.54 -1.73
C LEU A 57 1.36 4.24 -3.09
N LYS A 58 0.57 3.75 -4.06
CA LYS A 58 0.43 4.34 -5.40
C LYS A 58 -0.17 5.74 -5.35
N ASP A 59 -1.24 5.96 -4.59
CA ASP A 59 -1.87 7.28 -4.40
C ASP A 59 -0.89 8.30 -3.78
N ILE A 60 -0.07 7.88 -2.83
CA ILE A 60 0.99 8.74 -2.25
C ILE A 60 2.04 9.09 -3.31
N TYR A 61 2.49 8.10 -4.07
CA TYR A 61 3.44 8.30 -5.16
C TYR A 61 2.88 9.26 -6.22
N GLU A 62 1.65 9.06 -6.70
CA GLU A 62 1.03 9.91 -7.72
C GLU A 62 0.88 11.37 -7.26
N ARG A 63 0.52 11.58 -5.99
CA ARG A 63 0.47 12.93 -5.40
C ARG A 63 1.84 13.58 -5.26
N TYR A 64 2.91 12.79 -5.11
CA TYR A 64 4.28 13.29 -5.04
C TYR A 64 4.91 13.49 -6.43
N SER A 65 4.45 12.76 -7.45
CA SER A 65 5.02 12.86 -8.80
C SER A 65 4.23 13.81 -9.71
N GLY A 66 3.14 14.41 -9.22
CA GLY A 66 2.40 15.45 -9.95
C GLY A 66 3.05 16.84 -9.88
N ASP A 67 2.70 17.70 -10.84
CA ASP A 67 3.22 19.08 -11.00
C ASP A 67 3.12 19.97 -9.73
N ASP A 68 2.28 19.61 -8.76
CA ASP A 68 2.14 20.32 -7.47
C ASP A 68 3.27 20.01 -6.46
N ALA A 69 4.18 19.09 -6.77
CA ALA A 69 5.19 18.59 -5.84
C ALA A 69 6.53 19.34 -5.85
N GLU A 70 6.82 20.16 -6.87
CA GLU A 70 8.15 20.79 -7.03
C GLU A 70 8.50 21.81 -5.93
N ASP A 71 7.51 22.32 -5.17
CA ASP A 71 7.71 23.36 -4.15
C ASP A 71 7.05 23.07 -2.79
N ASP A 72 6.55 21.85 -2.56
CA ASP A 72 5.81 21.50 -1.34
C ASP A 72 6.63 20.63 -0.39
N GLU A 73 7.14 21.22 0.70
CA GLU A 73 7.85 20.55 1.81
C GLU A 73 7.09 19.34 2.39
N ARG A 74 5.78 19.22 2.14
CA ARG A 74 4.98 18.05 2.53
C ARG A 74 5.43 16.75 1.85
N TYR A 75 6.16 16.83 0.74
CA TYR A 75 6.63 15.67 0.00
C TYR A 75 8.16 15.45 0.01
N SER A 76 8.88 16.01 1.00
CA SER A 76 10.29 15.65 1.17
C SER A 76 10.47 14.15 1.41
N ASP A 77 11.59 13.60 0.92
CA ASP A 77 11.90 12.17 1.10
C ASP A 77 11.84 11.74 2.58
N GLU A 78 12.25 12.61 3.51
CA GLU A 78 12.17 12.36 4.96
C GLU A 78 10.73 12.18 5.46
N ARG A 79 9.79 13.00 4.98
CA ARG A 79 8.37 12.83 5.32
C ARG A 79 7.79 11.57 4.73
N ILE A 80 8.17 11.22 3.50
CA ILE A 80 7.76 9.97 2.86
C ILE A 80 8.25 8.79 3.67
N LEU A 81 9.53 8.78 4.08
CA LEU A 81 10.07 7.73 4.93
C LEU A 81 9.33 7.65 6.27
N SER A 82 8.94 8.77 6.86
CA SER A 82 8.12 8.80 8.09
C SER A 82 6.71 8.23 7.87
N PHE A 83 6.08 8.55 6.73
CA PHE A 83 4.78 7.97 6.36
C PHE A 83 4.90 6.47 6.12
N LEU A 84 5.88 6.02 5.34
CA LEU A 84 6.13 4.60 5.07
C LEU A 84 6.41 3.84 6.37
N GLN A 85 7.14 4.43 7.33
CA GLN A 85 7.36 3.80 8.63
C GLN A 85 6.06 3.57 9.38
N LYS A 86 5.24 4.62 9.60
CA LYS A 86 3.93 4.46 10.27
C LYS A 86 3.03 3.46 9.55
N PHE A 87 3.09 3.47 8.22
CA PHE A 87 2.29 2.59 7.38
C PHE A 87 2.73 1.13 7.54
N THR A 88 4.04 0.87 7.60
CA THR A 88 4.59 -0.45 7.92
C THR A 88 4.24 -0.89 9.34
N ASP A 89 4.36 -0.02 10.33
CA ASP A 89 4.07 -0.35 11.73
C ASP A 89 2.61 -0.80 11.91
N GLU A 90 1.68 -0.26 11.13
CA GLU A 90 0.25 -0.59 11.22
C GLU A 90 -0.21 -1.72 10.29
N TYR A 91 0.39 -1.83 9.10
CA TYR A 91 -0.12 -2.68 8.01
C TYR A 91 0.94 -3.59 7.38
N GLY A 92 2.14 -3.69 7.96
CA GLY A 92 3.28 -4.43 7.42
C GLY A 92 2.98 -5.89 7.07
N ALA A 93 2.18 -6.58 7.89
CA ALA A 93 1.82 -7.98 7.67
C ALA A 93 1.09 -8.24 6.33
N TYR A 94 0.38 -7.23 5.79
CA TYR A 94 -0.24 -7.33 4.47
C TYR A 94 0.76 -7.25 3.32
N ILE A 95 1.98 -6.77 3.57
CA ILE A 95 3.02 -6.58 2.56
C ILE A 95 4.06 -7.70 2.63
N GLU A 96 4.37 -8.23 3.80
CA GLU A 96 5.42 -9.24 4.02
C GLU A 96 5.27 -10.50 3.18
N SER A 97 4.03 -10.88 2.88
CA SER A 97 3.70 -12.10 2.13
C SER A 97 3.61 -11.91 0.62
N LEU A 98 3.80 -10.69 0.10
CA LEU A 98 3.59 -10.39 -1.32
C LEU A 98 4.84 -10.62 -2.16
N SER A 99 4.73 -11.50 -3.16
CA SER A 99 5.72 -11.67 -4.21
C SER A 99 5.74 -10.48 -5.18
N ASP A 100 6.82 -10.34 -5.96
CA ASP A 100 6.93 -9.30 -7.00
C ASP A 100 5.82 -9.41 -8.05
N GLU A 101 5.46 -10.64 -8.42
CA GLU A 101 4.38 -10.93 -9.36
C GLU A 101 3.04 -10.43 -8.82
N LYS A 102 2.76 -10.61 -7.53
CA LYS A 102 1.50 -10.12 -6.93
C LYS A 102 1.45 -8.61 -6.82
N VAL A 103 2.56 -7.96 -6.52
CA VAL A 103 2.63 -6.48 -6.56
C VAL A 103 2.34 -5.97 -7.97
N PHE A 104 2.95 -6.60 -8.98
CA PHE A 104 2.76 -6.26 -10.38
C PHE A 104 1.30 -6.45 -10.83
N GLU A 105 0.69 -7.59 -10.50
CA GLU A 105 -0.71 -7.85 -10.81
C GLU A 105 -1.66 -6.80 -10.20
N ILE A 106 -1.37 -6.35 -8.98
CA ILE A 106 -2.23 -5.41 -8.25
C ILE A 106 -2.11 -3.98 -8.80
N LEU A 107 -0.89 -3.53 -9.07
CA LEU A 107 -0.60 -2.13 -9.41
C LEU A 107 -0.48 -1.86 -10.91
N GLY A 108 -0.22 -2.91 -11.69
CA GLY A 108 0.22 -2.81 -13.08
C GLY A 108 1.70 -2.45 -13.18
N VAL A 109 2.15 -2.23 -14.42
CA VAL A 109 3.51 -1.76 -14.72
C VAL A 109 3.64 -0.30 -14.26
N ILE A 110 4.55 -0.03 -13.32
CA ILE A 110 4.99 1.34 -12.98
C ILE A 110 6.51 1.39 -13.15
N GLU A 111 6.98 1.84 -14.31
CA GLU A 111 8.40 1.96 -14.68
C GLU A 111 9.04 3.25 -14.16
N ASP A 112 8.67 3.69 -12.95
CA ASP A 112 9.30 4.82 -12.29
C ASP A 112 10.28 4.34 -11.20
N PRO A 113 11.59 4.66 -11.31
CA PRO A 113 12.60 4.32 -10.30
C PRO A 113 12.24 4.77 -8.88
N LYS A 114 11.53 5.89 -8.74
CA LYS A 114 11.08 6.47 -7.48
C LYS A 114 10.00 5.63 -6.83
N PHE A 115 9.06 5.12 -7.61
CA PHE A 115 8.07 4.16 -7.14
C PHE A 115 8.75 2.85 -6.67
N GLY A 116 9.71 2.36 -7.46
CA GLY A 116 10.53 1.20 -7.09
C GLY A 116 11.30 1.42 -5.78
N TRP A 117 11.86 2.61 -5.57
CA TRP A 117 12.51 2.98 -4.31
C TRP A 117 11.53 2.97 -3.13
N MET A 118 10.34 3.58 -3.26
CA MET A 118 9.33 3.57 -2.19
C MET A 118 8.89 2.16 -1.80
N LEU A 119 8.69 1.28 -2.79
CA LEU A 119 8.35 -0.12 -2.55
C LEU A 119 9.48 -0.89 -1.86
N SER A 120 10.74 -0.65 -2.26
CA SER A 120 11.91 -1.24 -1.62
C SER A 120 12.04 -0.80 -0.16
N GLU A 121 11.86 0.50 0.10
CA GLU A 121 11.90 1.07 1.44
C GLU A 121 10.78 0.53 2.34
N LEU A 122 9.57 0.35 1.79
CA LEU A 122 8.46 -0.28 2.50
C LEU A 122 8.79 -1.72 2.90
N ARG A 123 9.33 -2.52 1.98
CA ARG A 123 9.72 -3.92 2.25
C ARG A 123 10.84 -4.06 3.27
N LYS A 124 11.89 -3.24 3.17
CA LYS A 124 13.01 -3.22 4.14
C LYS A 124 12.53 -2.96 5.57
N ARG A 125 11.51 -2.12 5.72
CA ARG A 125 10.94 -1.79 7.05
C ARG A 125 10.12 -2.93 7.62
N CYS A 126 9.37 -3.65 6.78
CA CYS A 126 8.62 -4.82 7.22
C CYS A 126 9.58 -5.89 7.79
N THR A 127 10.68 -6.19 7.08
CA THR A 127 11.69 -7.17 7.55
C THR A 127 12.40 -6.75 8.83
N LYS A 128 12.55 -5.44 9.09
CA LYS A 128 13.17 -4.94 10.33
C LYS A 128 12.23 -5.05 11.54
N SER A 129 10.93 -4.86 11.35
CA SER A 129 9.93 -5.00 12.42
C SER A 129 9.91 -6.44 12.96
N THR A 130 9.90 -7.42 12.07
CA THR A 130 9.94 -8.86 12.42
C THR A 130 11.24 -9.32 13.09
N LEU A 131 12.35 -8.59 12.91
CA LEU A 131 13.62 -8.83 13.59
C LEU A 131 13.71 -8.21 14.99
N GLY A 132 12.89 -7.19 15.28
CA GLY A 132 12.86 -6.50 16.58
C GLY A 132 11.93 -7.14 17.63
N GLU A 133 11.05 -8.05 17.19
CA GLU A 133 10.08 -8.76 18.05
C GLU A 133 10.51 -10.19 18.42
N ARG A 134 11.79 -10.56 18.21
CA ARG A 134 12.37 -11.85 18.62
C ARG A 134 13.36 -11.72 19.78
#